data_AF-A0A959ZRA8-F1
#
_entry.id   AF-A0A959ZRA8-F1
#
_cell.length_a   1.000
_cell.length_b   1.000
_cell.length_c   1.000
_cell.angle_alpha   90.00
_cell.angle_beta   90.00
_cell.angle_gamma   90.00
#
_symmetry.space_group_name_H-M   'P 1'
#
loop_
_entity.id
_entity.type
_entity.pdbx_description
1 polymer ?
#
loop_
_entity_poly.entity_id
_entity_poly.type
_entity_poly.pdbx_seq_one_letter_code
_entity_poly.pdbx_strand_id
1 'polypeptide(L)' 'GETPEPPFAQKDLEAIPGKARWCRPERVVEVRFTQWTRDGRLRNPVFLGFRPDKSPDQVVKEES' A
#
# COMPACT_ATOMS: atom_id res chain seq x y z
N GLY A 1 -10.22 -0.75 10.55
CA GLY A 1 -11.24 0.35 10.65
C GLY A 1 -10.65 1.70 10.26
N GLU A 2 -11.46 2.76 10.10
CA GLU A 2 -10.98 4.15 9.82
C GLU A 2 -10.14 4.68 11.00
N THR A 3 -9.16 5.54 10.72
CA THR A 3 -8.27 6.18 11.72
C THR A 3 -8.03 7.64 11.31
N PRO A 4 -7.85 8.58 12.26
CA PRO A 4 -7.51 9.96 11.93
C PRO A 4 -6.05 10.12 11.47
N GLU A 5 -5.16 9.21 11.87
CA GLU A 5 -3.73 9.29 11.60
C GLU A 5 -3.33 8.44 10.38
N PRO A 6 -2.47 8.95 9.47
CA PRO A 6 -1.99 8.18 8.33
C PRO A 6 -1.05 7.05 8.76
N PRO A 7 -1.19 5.82 8.21
CA PRO A 7 -0.28 4.70 8.48
C PRO A 7 1.02 4.77 7.66
N PHE A 8 1.37 5.93 7.11
CA PHE A 8 2.51 6.14 6.21
C PHE A 8 3.56 7.04 6.87
N ALA A 9 4.81 6.91 6.44
CA ALA A 9 5.88 7.81 6.87
C ALA A 9 5.63 9.25 6.36
N GLN A 10 6.10 10.26 7.10
CA GLN A 10 5.90 11.67 6.78
C GLN A 10 6.30 12.04 5.35
N LYS A 11 7.43 11.50 4.87
CA LYS A 11 7.96 11.73 3.52
C LYS A 11 7.04 11.28 2.39
N ASP A 12 6.11 10.36 2.67
CA ASP A 12 5.21 9.78 1.67
C ASP A 12 3.88 10.52 1.59
N LEU A 13 3.54 11.32 2.62
CA LEU A 13 2.24 12.00 2.72
C LEU A 13 2.01 13.03 1.61
N GLU A 14 3.05 13.71 1.16
CA GLU A 14 2.95 14.75 0.11
C GLU A 14 2.40 14.20 -1.21
N ALA A 15 2.58 12.90 -1.48
CA ALA A 15 2.11 12.27 -2.70
C ALA A 15 0.70 11.69 -2.60
N ILE A 16 0.10 11.68 -1.41
CA ILE A 16 -1.23 11.12 -1.19
C ILE A 16 -2.26 12.25 -1.38
N PRO A 17 -3.33 12.04 -2.17
CA PRO A 17 -4.35 13.07 -2.36
C PRO A 17 -4.95 13.53 -1.03
N GLY A 18 -5.08 14.85 -0.82
CA GLY A 18 -5.56 15.44 0.43
C GLY A 18 -7.00 15.10 0.84
N LYS A 19 -7.74 14.33 0.02
CA LYS A 19 -9.09 13.81 0.33
C LYS A 19 -9.08 12.33 0.74
N ALA A 20 -7.90 11.72 0.92
CA ALA A 20 -7.80 10.34 1.38
C ALA A 20 -8.38 10.18 2.79
N ARG A 21 -8.99 9.01 3.05
CA ARG A 21 -9.37 8.56 4.39
C ARG A 21 -8.40 7.49 4.83
N TRP A 22 -7.92 7.57 6.07
CA TRP A 22 -6.96 6.62 6.59
C TRP A 22 -7.65 5.43 7.23
N CYS A 23 -7.07 4.25 7.08
CA CYS A 23 -7.53 3.03 7.72
C CYS A 23 -6.35 2.31 8.38
N ARG A 24 -6.67 1.49 9.39
CA ARG A 24 -5.69 0.61 10.03
C ARG A 24 -5.14 -0.40 9.00
N PRO A 25 -3.82 -0.66 8.96
CA PRO A 25 -3.19 -1.56 7.99
C PRO A 25 -3.42 -3.03 8.35
N GLU A 26 -4.66 -3.50 8.21
CA GLU A 26 -5.12 -4.83 8.68
C GLU A 26 -5.44 -5.81 7.54
N ARG A 27 -5.42 -5.35 6.28
CA ARG A 27 -5.86 -6.13 5.11
C ARG A 27 -4.77 -6.19 4.06
N VAL A 28 -4.53 -7.39 3.55
CA VAL A 28 -3.59 -7.62 2.44
C VAL A 28 -4.37 -7.74 1.14
N VAL A 29 -3.82 -7.15 0.08
CA VAL A 29 -4.35 -7.24 -1.28
C VAL A 29 -3.26 -7.72 -2.22
N GLU A 30 -3.67 -8.39 -3.29
CA GLU A 30 -2.81 -8.71 -4.40
C GLU A 30 -2.98 -7.66 -5.50
N VAL A 31 -1.84 -7.23 -6.05
CA VAL A 31 -1.78 -6.25 -7.13
C VAL A 31 -0.83 -6.73 -8.21
N ARG A 32 -1.19 -6.51 -9.47
CA ARG A 32 -0.25 -6.59 -10.60
C ARG A 32 0.26 -5.20 -10.90
N PHE A 33 1.55 -5.06 -11.21
CA PHE A 33 2.17 -3.78 -11.55
C PHE A 33 3.28 -3.99 -12.59
N THR A 34 3.75 -2.92 -13.23
CA THR A 34 4.76 -3.05 -14.30
C THR A 34 6.19 -2.97 -13.80
N GLN A 35 6.46 -2.16 -12.77
CA GLN A 35 7.77 -2.02 -12.14
C GLN A 35 7.68 -1.28 -10.81
N TRP A 36 8.71 -1.44 -9.98
CA TRP A 36 9.02 -0.49 -8.91
C TRP A 36 9.60 0.81 -9.49
N THR A 37 9.22 1.96 -8.96
CA THR A 37 9.87 3.25 -9.25
C THR A 37 11.13 3.42 -8.41
N ARG A 38 11.98 4.40 -8.77
CA ARG A 38 13.15 4.77 -7.96
C ARG A 38 12.77 5.16 -6.53
N ASP A 39 11.61 5.79 -6.37
CA ASP A 39 11.08 6.22 -5.08
C ASP A 39 10.33 5.09 -4.33
N GLY A 40 10.43 3.84 -4.79
CA GLY A 40 9.85 2.69 -4.09
C GLY A 40 8.35 2.53 -4.25
N ARG A 41 7.74 3.06 -5.32
CA ARG A 41 6.30 2.94 -5.59
C ARG A 41 5.99 1.97 -6.72
N LEU A 42 4.75 1.49 -6.78
CA LEU A 42 4.26 0.66 -7.87
C LEU A 42 3.88 1.53 -9.08
N ARG A 43 4.37 1.19 -10.27
CA ARG A 43 3.93 1.82 -11.52
C ARG A 43 2.77 1.03 -12.14
N ASN A 44 1.70 1.74 -12.48
CA ASN A 44 0.47 1.21 -13.08
C ASN A 44 -0.11 0.00 -12.30
N PRO A 45 -0.37 0.12 -10.97
CA PRO A 45 -0.89 -0.99 -10.20
C PRO A 45 -2.36 -1.29 -10.58
N VAL A 46 -2.69 -2.57 -10.64
CA VAL A 46 -4.03 -3.10 -10.87
C VAL A 46 -4.38 -4.00 -9.69
N PHE A 47 -5.50 -3.70 -9.03
CA PHE A 47 -6.04 -4.54 -7.97
C PHE A 47 -6.52 -5.88 -8.52
N LEU A 48 -6.09 -6.98 -7.91
CA LEU A 48 -6.49 -8.33 -8.27
C LEU A 48 -7.46 -8.95 -7.27
N GLY A 49 -7.29 -8.68 -5.97
CA GLY A 49 -8.16 -9.23 -4.94
C GLY A 49 -7.61 -9.06 -3.52
N PHE A 50 -8.40 -9.44 -2.53
CA PHE A 50 -7.94 -9.56 -1.14
C PHE A 50 -7.21 -10.88 -0.92
N ARG A 51 -6.23 -10.88 -0.01
CA ARG A 51 -5.46 -12.06 0.42
C ARG A 51 -5.72 -12.35 1.90
N PRO A 52 -6.89 -12.92 2.26
CA PRO A 52 -7.21 -13.24 3.65
C PRO A 52 -6.30 -14.33 4.22
N ASP A 53 -5.57 -15.05 3.37
CA ASP A 53 -4.57 -16.06 3.69
C ASP A 53 -3.22 -15.48 4.15
N LYS A 54 -2.98 -14.17 3.97
CA LYS A 54 -1.74 -13.49 4.37
C LYS A 54 -1.98 -12.47 5.49
N SER A 55 -1.06 -12.41 6.43
CA SER A 55 -1.04 -11.36 7.46
C SER A 55 -0.25 -10.13 6.97
N PRO A 56 -0.58 -8.91 7.43
CA PRO A 56 0.10 -7.69 6.98
C PRO A 56 1.62 -7.68 7.24
N ASP A 57 2.07 -8.31 8.31
CA ASP A 57 3.49 -8.44 8.69
C ASP A 57 4.29 -9.37 7.77
N GLN A 58 3.62 -10.20 6.96
CA GLN A 58 4.26 -11.06 5.96
C GLN A 58 4.52 -10.33 4.63
N VAL A 59 3.98 -9.12 4.46
CA VAL A 59 4.12 -8.36 3.22
C VAL A 59 5.45 -7.61 3.23
N VAL A 60 6.38 -8.06 2.38
CA VAL A 60 7.67 -7.42 2.15
C VAL A 60 7.78 -6.99 0.69
N LYS A 61 8.68 -6.05 0.41
CA LYS A 61 9.05 -5.73 -0.97
C LYS A 61 9.77 -6.94 -1.56
N GLU A 62 9.14 -7.60 -2.53
CA GLU A 62 9.75 -8.73 -3.23
C GLU A 62 10.97 -8.26 -4.04
N GLU A 63 12.04 -9.05 -3.97
CA GLU A 63 13.22 -8.87 -4.82
C GLU A 63 12.86 -9.22 -6.27
N SER A 64 13.33 -8.43 -7.23
CA SER A 64 13.06 -8.59 -8.67
C SER A 64 14.31 -9.09 -9.40
#